data_AF-A0A832CB60-F1
#
_entry.id   AF-A0A832CB60-F1
#
_cell.length_a   1.000
_cell.length_b   1.000
_cell.length_c   1.000
_cell.angle_alpha   90.00
_cell.angle_beta   90.00
_cell.angle_gamma   90.00
#
_symmetry.space_group_name_H-M   'P 1'
#
loop_
_entity.id
_entity.type
_entity.pdbx_description
1 polymer ?
#
loop_
_entity_poly.entity_id
_entity_poly.type
_entity_poly.pdbx_seq_one_letter_code
_entity_poly.pdbx_strand_id
1 'polypeptide(L)'
;MSFACLKSGFSVGKAHKAQLRLSKLIVFEDRLPREIRYVAGVDTAYVGDLAISAAVVLDFKNLTLLKLKQPFAKSPSPMFQHFSRLESCPLQLHVLRS
;
A
#
# COMPACT_ATOMS: atom_id res chain seq x y z
N MET A 1 4.30 8.19 20.10
CA MET A 1 4.34 7.72 18.69
C MET A 1 4.19 6.21 18.70
N SER A 2 3.10 5.67 18.15
CA SER A 2 2.90 4.22 18.03
C SER A 2 3.33 3.76 16.64
N PHE A 3 4.23 2.79 16.58
CA PHE A 3 4.62 2.13 15.34
C PHE A 3 3.73 0.90 15.14
N ALA A 4 3.16 0.74 13.95
CA ALA A 4 2.57 -0.55 13.60
C ALA A 4 3.71 -1.58 13.43
N CYS A 5 3.62 -2.71 14.10
CA CYS A 5 4.58 -3.82 13.95
C CYS A 5 4.06 -4.76 12.87
N LEU A 6 4.70 -4.76 11.69
CA LEU A 6 4.43 -5.75 10.66
C LEU A 6 4.99 -7.09 11.14
N LYS A 7 4.13 -8.13 11.20
CA LYS A 7 4.47 -9.44 11.78
C LYS A 7 5.78 -10.00 11.18
N SER A 8 6.72 -10.37 12.04
CA SER A 8 7.92 -11.11 11.67
C SER A 8 7.55 -12.54 11.24
N GLY A 9 7.93 -12.92 10.02
CA GLY A 9 7.63 -14.24 9.45
C GLY A 9 7.36 -14.25 7.96
N PHE A 10 7.98 -13.33 7.20
CA PHE A 10 7.87 -13.34 5.74
C PHE A 10 8.40 -14.68 5.20
N SER A 11 7.64 -15.28 4.28
CA SER A 11 8.00 -16.54 3.64
C SER A 11 7.73 -16.43 2.16
N VAL A 12 8.78 -16.59 1.36
CA VAL A 12 8.70 -16.52 -0.11
C VAL A 12 7.65 -17.49 -0.66
N GLY A 13 7.61 -18.74 -0.16
CA GLY A 13 6.62 -19.73 -0.59
C GLY A 13 5.18 -19.32 -0.26
N LYS A 14 4.95 -18.68 0.90
CA LYS A 14 3.61 -18.14 1.25
C LYS A 14 3.27 -16.92 0.40
N ALA A 15 4.24 -16.04 0.16
CA ALA A 15 4.09 -14.84 -0.66
C ALA A 15 3.73 -15.20 -2.11
N HIS A 16 4.43 -16.16 -2.71
CA HIS A 16 4.14 -16.65 -4.06
C HIS A 16 2.74 -17.29 -4.15
N LYS A 17 2.35 -18.12 -3.18
CA LYS A 17 0.99 -18.67 -3.11
C LYS A 17 -0.08 -17.58 -2.98
N ALA A 18 0.20 -16.53 -2.21
CA ALA A 18 -0.70 -15.38 -2.09
C ALA A 18 -0.81 -14.61 -3.41
N GLN A 19 0.31 -14.31 -4.07
CA GLN A 19 0.34 -13.67 -5.39
C GLN A 19 -0.50 -14.45 -6.41
N LEU A 20 -0.32 -15.77 -6.52
CA LEU A 20 -1.09 -16.62 -7.44
C LEU A 20 -2.59 -16.67 -7.14
N ARG A 21 -2.98 -16.54 -5.86
CA ARG A 21 -4.40 -16.49 -5.47
C ARG A 21 -5.00 -15.13 -5.81
N LEU A 22 -4.28 -14.04 -5.53
CA LEU A 22 -4.74 -12.68 -5.78
C LEU A 22 -4.76 -12.34 -7.28
N SER A 23 -3.81 -12.87 -8.08
CA SER A 23 -3.77 -12.61 -9.52
C SER A 23 -5.02 -13.09 -10.24
N LYS A 24 -5.66 -14.16 -9.74
CA LYS A 24 -6.93 -14.70 -10.26
C LYS A 24 -8.13 -13.81 -9.96
N LEU A 25 -8.00 -12.82 -9.08
CA LEU A 25 -9.06 -11.88 -8.70
C LEU A 25 -8.95 -10.54 -9.44
N ILE A 26 -7.95 -10.37 -10.31
CA ILE A 26 -7.77 -9.15 -11.10
C ILE A 26 -8.93 -9.03 -12.10
N VAL A 27 -9.59 -7.87 -12.08
CA VAL A 27 -10.59 -7.48 -13.07
C VAL A 27 -9.88 -6.70 -14.17
N PHE A 28 -9.98 -7.17 -15.41
CA PHE A 28 -9.29 -6.57 -16.57
C PHE A 28 -10.16 -5.61 -17.40
N GLU A 29 -11.44 -5.47 -17.04
CA GLU A 29 -12.36 -4.51 -17.66
C GLU A 29 -12.41 -3.20 -16.86
N ASP A 30 -12.63 -2.09 -17.56
CA ASP A 30 -12.84 -0.80 -16.92
C ASP A 30 -14.20 -0.78 -16.21
N ARG A 31 -14.16 -0.49 -14.89
CA ARG A 31 -15.35 -0.33 -14.03
C ARG A 31 -15.41 1.05 -13.40
N LEU A 32 -14.66 2.02 -13.93
CA LEU A 32 -14.66 3.39 -13.42
C LEU A 32 -15.98 4.09 -13.78
N PRO A 33 -16.44 5.03 -12.94
CA PRO A 33 -17.59 5.86 -13.29
C PRO A 33 -17.24 6.79 -14.47
N ARG A 34 -18.28 7.28 -15.17
CA ARG A 34 -18.10 8.23 -16.29
C ARG A 34 -17.32 9.50 -15.91
N GLU A 35 -17.42 9.93 -14.65
CA GLU A 35 -16.74 11.11 -14.13
C GLU A 35 -15.98 10.74 -12.85
N ILE A 36 -14.66 10.98 -12.85
CA ILE A 36 -13.80 10.77 -11.70
C ILE A 36 -13.77 12.08 -10.89
N ARG A 37 -14.32 12.04 -9.67
CA ARG A 37 -14.33 13.20 -8.76
C ARG A 37 -13.07 13.27 -7.90
N TYR A 38 -12.58 12.11 -7.48
CA TYR A 38 -11.46 12.00 -6.56
C TYR A 38 -10.45 10.98 -7.05
N VAL A 39 -9.18 11.26 -6.82
CA VAL A 39 -8.09 10.32 -7.03
C VAL A 39 -7.31 10.16 -5.74
N ALA A 40 -6.86 8.93 -5.47
CA ALA A 40 -6.03 8.63 -4.32
C ALA A 40 -4.63 8.23 -4.78
N GLY A 41 -3.62 8.80 -4.14
CA GLY A 41 -2.22 8.39 -4.27
C GLY A 41 -1.77 7.72 -2.98
N VAL A 42 -1.04 6.61 -3.09
CA VAL A 42 -0.39 5.97 -1.93
C VAL A 42 1.06 5.73 -2.27
N ASP A 43 1.96 6.11 -1.37
CA ASP A 43 3.38 5.86 -1.51
C ASP A 43 3.96 5.29 -0.22
N THR A 44 5.11 4.62 -0.31
CA THR A 44 5.81 4.06 0.84
C THR A 44 7.31 4.20 0.67
N ALA A 45 7.91 4.99 1.56
CA ALA A 45 9.35 5.20 1.65
C ALA A 45 9.95 4.33 2.76
N TYR A 46 11.21 3.94 2.59
CA TYR A 46 11.96 3.13 3.54
C TYR A 46 13.20 3.89 4.01
N VAL A 47 13.45 3.87 5.32
CA VAL A 47 14.66 4.44 5.93
C VAL A 47 15.11 3.53 7.07
N GLY A 48 16.26 2.87 6.90
CA GLY A 48 16.74 1.86 7.85
C GLY A 48 15.75 0.70 8.00
N ASP A 49 15.26 0.48 9.22
CA ASP A 49 14.25 -0.52 9.59
C ASP A 49 12.82 0.05 9.61
N LEU A 50 12.63 1.28 9.15
CA LEU A 50 11.33 1.95 9.11
C LEU A 50 10.73 1.95 7.71
N ALA A 51 9.43 1.70 7.66
CA ALA A 51 8.59 1.98 6.51
C ALA A 51 7.61 3.11 6.86
N ILE A 52 7.58 4.12 6.00
CA ILE A 52 6.72 5.29 6.12
C ILE A 52 5.78 5.26 4.94
N SER A 53 4.48 5.05 5.19
CA SER A 53 3.49 5.11 4.13
C SER A 53 2.65 6.37 4.23
N ALA A 54 2.33 6.96 3.09
CA ALA A 54 1.44 8.10 3.00
C ALA A 54 0.33 7.81 2.00
N ALA A 55 -0.88 8.24 2.31
CA ALA A 55 -2.00 8.25 1.37
C ALA A 55 -2.58 9.66 1.29
N VAL A 56 -2.84 10.10 0.07
CA VAL A 56 -3.50 11.37 -0.22
C VAL A 56 -4.76 11.11 -1.03
N VAL A 57 -5.78 11.95 -0.82
CA VAL A 57 -6.94 12.04 -1.69
C VAL A 57 -7.00 13.46 -2.23
N LEU A 58 -7.10 13.58 -3.55
CA LEU A 58 -7.20 14.85 -4.25
C LEU A 58 -8.57 14.98 -4.92
N ASP A 59 -9.07 16.20 -5.03
CA ASP A 59 -10.08 16.56 -6.03
C ASP A 59 -9.44 16.39 -7.41
N PHE A 60 -10.03 15.57 -8.28
CA PHE A 60 -9.40 15.24 -9.55
C PHE A 60 -9.35 16.44 -10.51
N LYS A 61 -10.37 17.31 -10.47
CA LYS A 61 -10.50 18.43 -11.39
C LYS A 61 -9.42 19.48 -11.17
N ASN A 62 -9.13 19.80 -9.92
CA ASN A 62 -8.20 20.88 -9.57
C ASN A 62 -6.89 20.38 -8.96
N LEU A 63 -6.75 19.07 -8.73
CA LEU A 63 -5.64 18.42 -8.02
C LEU A 63 -5.41 19.01 -6.62
N THR A 64 -6.47 19.51 -5.98
CA THR A 64 -6.39 20.08 -4.64
C THR A 64 -6.42 18.98 -3.58
N LEU A 65 -5.58 19.13 -2.56
CA LEU A 65 -5.49 18.16 -1.47
C LEU A 65 -6.73 18.21 -0.59
N LEU A 66 -7.44 17.08 -0.52
CA LEU A 66 -8.61 16.92 0.36
C LEU A 66 -8.28 16.19 1.65
N LYS A 67 -7.37 15.21 1.59
CA LYS A 67 -7.01 14.38 2.75
C LYS A 67 -5.58 13.86 2.66
N LEU A 68 -4.88 13.86 3.78
CA LEU A 68 -3.56 13.24 3.96
C LEU A 68 -3.58 12.33 5.19
N LYS A 69 -3.01 11.12 5.07
CA LYS A 69 -2.77 10.19 6.19
C LYS A 69 -1.36 9.62 6.10
N GLN A 70 -0.68 9.55 7.24
CA GLN A 70 0.73 9.15 7.33
C GLN A 70 1.00 8.28 8.57
N PRO A 71 0.79 6.95 8.51
CA PRO A 71 1.24 6.04 9.54
C PRO A 71 2.70 5.62 9.35
N PHE A 72 3.33 5.33 10.48
CA PHE A 72 4.70 4.85 10.58
C PHE A 72 4.69 3.39 11.07
N ALA A 73 5.50 2.54 10.45
CA ALA A 73 5.65 1.16 10.89
C ALA A 73 7.11 0.71 10.88
N LYS A 74 7.43 -0.23 11.77
CA LYS A 74 8.69 -0.97 11.69
C LYS A 74 8.54 -2.04 10.61
N SER A 75 9.47 -2.07 9.67
CA SER A 75 9.48 -3.03 8.57
C SER A 75 10.50 -4.14 8.85
N PRO A 76 10.10 -5.42 8.85
CA PRO A 76 11.06 -6.51 8.81
C PRO A 76 11.70 -6.56 7.41
N SER A 77 13.01 -6.28 7.33
CA SER A 77 13.85 -6.52 6.14
C SER A 77 13.83 -8.03 5.77
N PRO A 78 13.82 -8.47 4.46
CA PRO A 78 14.77 -8.00 3.45
C PRO A 78 14.28 -7.76 2.00
N MET A 79 15.01 -6.83 1.37
CA MET A 79 15.02 -6.35 -0.02
C MET A 79 14.93 -7.44 -1.13
N PHE A 80 13.78 -8.09 -1.32
CA PHE A 80 13.51 -8.87 -2.53
C PHE A 80 12.59 -8.07 -3.47
N GLN A 81 13.16 -7.58 -4.59
CA GLN A 81 12.44 -6.75 -5.57
C GLN A 81 11.11 -7.34 -6.05
N HIS A 82 11.00 -8.66 -6.19
CA HIS A 82 9.79 -9.33 -6.68
C HIS A 82 8.64 -9.41 -5.66
N PHE A 83 8.92 -9.29 -4.36
CA PHE A 83 7.91 -9.41 -3.30
C PHE A 83 7.72 -8.12 -2.48
N SER A 84 8.47 -7.07 -2.78
CA SER A 84 8.38 -5.75 -2.14
C SER A 84 6.94 -5.22 -2.04
N ARG A 85 6.10 -5.44 -3.08
CA ARG A 85 4.68 -5.07 -3.04
C ARG A 85 3.88 -5.81 -1.96
N LEU A 86 4.15 -7.08 -1.71
CA LEU A 86 3.44 -7.83 -0.65
C LEU A 86 3.85 -7.38 0.75
N GLU A 87 5.03 -6.79 0.91
CA GLU A 87 5.49 -6.22 2.17
C GLU A 87 4.94 -4.80 2.41
N SER A 88 4.81 -3.99 1.35
CA SER A 88 4.23 -2.65 1.46
C SER A 88 2.70 -2.65 1.52
N CYS A 89 2.02 -3.59 0.86
CA CYS A 89 0.56 -3.66 0.80
C CYS A 89 -0.15 -3.59 2.18
N PRO A 90 0.29 -4.31 3.24
CA PRO A 90 -0.32 -4.20 4.56
C PRO A 90 -0.25 -2.80 5.14
N LEU A 91 0.87 -2.09 4.95
CA LEU A 91 1.05 -0.75 5.47
C LEU A 91 0.25 0.27 4.66
N GLN A 92 0.26 0.16 3.33
CA GLN A 92 -0.58 0.95 2.44
C GLN A 92 -2.07 0.79 2.75
N LEU A 93 -2.52 -0.44 2.98
CA LEU A 93 -3.89 -0.74 3.37
C LEU A 93 -4.22 -0.18 4.76
N HIS A 94 -3.26 -0.19 5.69
CA HIS A 94 -3.42 0.44 7.00
C HIS A 94 -3.67 1.95 6.85
N VAL A 95 -2.89 2.64 6.02
CA VAL A 95 -3.06 4.09 5.76
C VAL A 95 -4.43 4.41 5.18
N LEU A 96 -4.92 3.56 4.28
CA LEU A 96 -6.23 3.75 3.65
C LEU A 96 -7.40 3.50 4.63
N ARG A 97 -7.17 2.76 5.72
CA ARG A 97 -8.20 2.35 6.69
C ARG A 97 -8.20 3.16 7.99
N SER A 98 -7.04 3.56 8.49
CA SER A 98 -6.90 4.64 9.49
C SER A 98 -7.54 5.89 8.94
#